data_AF-A0A1I8G021-F1
#
_entry.id   AF-A0A1I8G021-F1
#
_cell.length_a   1.000
_cell.length_b   1.000
_cell.length_c   1.000
_cell.angle_alpha   90.00
_cell.angle_beta   90.00
_cell.angle_gamma   90.00
#
_symmetry.space_group_name_H-M   'P 1'
#
loop_
_entity.id
_entity.type
_entity.pdbx_description
1 polymer ?
#
loop_
_entity_poly.entity_id
_entity_poly.type
_entity_poly.pdbx_seq_one_letter_code
_entity_poly.pdbx_strand_id
1 'polypeptide(L)'
;MPLASNAQSYEGSRVLAGLSTAAGLSLDKMNFIAAQLATLLIGFALRRVRCGSNLLRWVHIGAGAWLLWFCFGLQSVHMMVQASVAYCLMYCLPVSDSCLPAWLSVAWCLAYLSANHVYRLYNDYGGYTMDITGPLMILTQKLSSLALALHDGHLAKRGRLRGSESRWCHRVDELPSVLDYLAYSYYLPTLMAGPHVFYSDFIAHFTAHTDSNEDKQYLNRAVLRALACTGLYSFLVLGLGPMLPYY
;
A
#
# COMPACT_ATOMS: atom_id res chain seq x y z
N MET A 1 8.95 -6.92 -35.35
CA MET A 1 7.66 -6.72 -34.66
C MET A 1 7.43 -7.85 -33.66
N PRO A 2 7.71 -7.64 -32.37
CA PRO A 2 7.31 -8.55 -31.29
C PRO A 2 6.54 -7.79 -30.19
N LEU A 3 5.51 -7.01 -30.55
CA LEU A 3 4.63 -6.34 -29.58
C LEU A 3 3.39 -7.18 -29.24
N ALA A 4 3.17 -8.30 -29.93
CA ALA A 4 1.94 -9.10 -29.81
C ALA A 4 2.02 -10.24 -28.77
N SER A 5 3.21 -10.68 -28.35
CA SER A 5 3.34 -11.84 -27.45
C SER A 5 3.14 -11.50 -25.97
N ASN A 6 3.40 -10.26 -25.53
CA ASN A 6 3.26 -9.88 -24.11
C ASN A 6 1.86 -9.31 -23.76
N ALA A 7 0.99 -9.08 -24.75
CA ALA A 7 -0.38 -8.60 -24.53
C ALA A 7 -1.35 -9.70 -24.06
N GLN A 8 -0.94 -10.97 -24.11
CA GLN A 8 -1.80 -12.11 -23.76
C GLN A 8 -1.88 -12.44 -22.26
N SER A 9 -0.93 -11.97 -21.44
CA SER A 9 -0.87 -12.37 -20.01
C SER A 9 -0.95 -11.21 -19.01
N TYR A 10 -1.53 -10.06 -19.40
CA TYR A 10 -1.87 -8.99 -18.46
C TYR A 10 -3.35 -9.09 -18.05
N GLU A 11 -3.57 -9.26 -16.75
CA GLU A 11 -4.90 -9.48 -16.14
C GLU A 11 -5.60 -8.19 -15.70
N GLY A 12 -4.88 -7.06 -15.68
CA GLY A 12 -5.45 -5.76 -15.32
C GLY A 12 -6.33 -5.15 -16.42
N SER A 13 -6.81 -3.94 -16.16
CA SER A 13 -7.74 -3.25 -17.06
C SER A 13 -7.14 -2.93 -18.43
N ARG A 14 -7.91 -3.15 -19.49
CA ARG A 14 -7.50 -2.82 -20.88
C ARG A 14 -8.04 -1.47 -21.38
N VAL A 15 -8.68 -0.70 -20.51
CA VAL A 15 -9.32 0.59 -20.85
C VAL A 15 -8.31 1.60 -21.41
N LEU A 16 -7.07 1.61 -20.88
CA LEU A 16 -6.02 2.54 -21.31
C LEU A 16 -5.16 2.02 -22.47
N ALA A 17 -5.57 0.94 -23.16
CA ALA A 17 -4.79 0.35 -24.26
C ALA A 17 -4.52 1.34 -25.41
N GLY A 18 -5.49 2.20 -25.75
CA GLY A 18 -5.30 3.23 -26.79
C GLY A 18 -4.24 4.26 -26.41
N LEU A 19 -4.27 4.73 -25.15
CA LEU A 19 -3.27 5.66 -24.60
C LEU A 19 -1.89 5.02 -24.47
N SER A 20 -1.82 3.77 -24.03
CA SER A 20 -0.59 2.99 -23.95
C SER A 20 0.08 2.86 -25.33
N THR A 21 -0.70 2.58 -26.37
CA THR A 21 -0.19 2.48 -27.76
C THR A 21 0.30 3.84 -28.28
N ALA A 22 -0.45 4.91 -28.03
CA ALA A 22 -0.06 6.26 -28.44
C ALA A 22 1.21 6.77 -27.71
N ALA A 23 1.40 6.37 -26.46
CA ALA A 23 2.54 6.76 -25.63
C ALA A 23 3.78 5.85 -25.79
N GLY A 24 3.67 4.73 -26.51
CA GLY A 24 4.75 3.74 -26.61
C GLY A 24 5.09 3.06 -25.28
N LEU A 25 4.18 3.06 -24.31
CA LEU A 25 4.40 2.52 -22.97
C LEU A 25 3.64 1.20 -22.79
N SER A 26 4.18 0.27 -22.00
CA SER A 26 3.46 -0.94 -21.64
C SER A 26 2.23 -0.63 -20.77
N LEU A 27 1.14 -1.39 -20.97
CA LEU A 27 -0.18 -1.11 -20.41
C LEU A 27 -0.22 -1.17 -18.87
N ASP A 28 0.53 -2.09 -18.28
CA ASP A 28 0.76 -2.24 -16.84
C ASP A 28 1.32 -0.95 -16.22
N LYS A 29 2.35 -0.36 -16.83
CA LYS A 29 2.96 0.89 -16.36
C LYS A 29 2.00 2.07 -16.50
N MET A 30 1.23 2.11 -17.60
CA MET A 30 0.23 3.14 -17.82
C MET A 30 -0.89 3.09 -16.76
N ASN A 31 -1.40 1.89 -16.48
CA ASN A 31 -2.42 1.68 -15.46
C ASN A 31 -1.91 2.04 -14.06
N PHE A 32 -0.66 1.69 -13.73
CA PHE A 32 -0.05 2.06 -12.46
C PHE A 32 0.07 3.57 -12.28
N ILE A 33 0.56 4.30 -13.29
CA ILE A 33 0.63 5.77 -13.27
C ILE A 33 -0.77 6.38 -13.12
N ALA A 34 -1.75 5.89 -13.89
CA ALA A 34 -3.13 6.36 -13.81
C ALA A 34 -3.73 6.13 -12.41
N ALA A 35 -3.49 4.98 -11.80
CA ALA A 35 -3.96 4.67 -10.45
C ALA A 35 -3.28 5.54 -9.37
N GLN A 36 -1.99 5.84 -9.52
CA GLN A 36 -1.28 6.74 -8.62
C GLN A 36 -1.85 8.17 -8.70
N LEU A 37 -2.13 8.68 -9.91
CA LEU A 37 -2.78 9.97 -10.11
C LEU A 37 -4.21 9.97 -9.55
N ALA A 38 -4.99 8.91 -9.80
CA ALA A 38 -6.33 8.76 -9.25
C ALA A 38 -6.31 8.76 -7.71
N THR A 39 -5.35 8.07 -7.10
CA THR A 39 -5.14 8.05 -5.64
C THR A 39 -4.90 9.46 -5.10
N LEU A 40 -4.07 10.27 -5.78
CA LEU A 40 -3.80 11.65 -5.36
C LEU A 40 -5.04 12.54 -5.48
N LEU A 41 -5.79 12.42 -6.59
CA LEU A 41 -7.02 13.19 -6.82
C LEU A 41 -8.11 12.81 -5.81
N ILE A 42 -8.35 11.51 -5.60
CA ILE A 42 -9.31 11.00 -4.62
C ILE A 42 -8.87 11.44 -3.22
N GLY A 43 -7.60 11.25 -2.85
CA GLY A 43 -7.08 11.66 -1.55
C GLY A 43 -7.17 13.17 -1.31
N PHE A 44 -7.09 13.99 -2.35
CA PHE A 44 -7.33 15.44 -2.25
C PHE A 44 -8.82 15.75 -2.09
N ALA A 45 -9.70 15.08 -2.83
CA ALA A 45 -11.15 15.23 -2.73
C ALA A 45 -11.67 14.80 -1.34
N LEU A 46 -11.21 13.66 -0.83
CA LEU A 46 -11.60 13.16 0.50
C LEU A 46 -11.17 14.07 1.64
N ARG A 47 -10.14 14.90 1.45
CA ARG A 47 -9.76 15.94 2.41
C ARG A 47 -10.68 17.16 2.37
N ARG A 48 -11.31 17.44 1.24
CA ARG A 48 -12.26 18.56 1.08
C ARG A 48 -13.63 18.18 1.63
N VAL A 49 -14.02 16.91 1.51
CA VAL A 49 -15.31 16.41 1.95
C VAL A 49 -15.22 15.99 3.41
N ARG A 50 -16.03 16.60 4.28
CA ARG A 50 -16.21 16.14 5.66
C ARG A 50 -17.08 14.89 5.69
N CYS A 51 -16.48 13.73 5.47
CA CYS A 51 -17.12 12.44 5.68
C CYS A 51 -17.03 12.04 7.15
N GLY A 52 -18.05 11.33 7.66
CA GLY A 52 -17.93 10.65 8.94
C GLY A 52 -16.80 9.61 8.91
N SER A 53 -16.15 9.37 10.06
CA SER A 53 -14.97 8.51 10.16
C SER A 53 -15.20 7.09 9.59
N ASN A 54 -16.35 6.48 9.86
CA ASN A 54 -16.71 5.16 9.31
C ASN A 54 -16.91 5.18 7.79
N LEU A 55 -17.58 6.20 7.26
CA LEU A 55 -17.76 6.33 5.81
C LEU A 55 -16.42 6.50 5.11
N LEU A 56 -15.52 7.31 5.68
CA LEU A 56 -14.19 7.53 5.12
C LEU A 56 -13.37 6.23 5.06
N ARG A 57 -13.43 5.39 6.11
CA ARG A 57 -12.81 4.05 6.12
C ARG A 57 -13.33 3.17 4.98
N TRP A 58 -14.65 3.09 4.80
CA TRP A 58 -15.25 2.34 3.70
C TRP A 58 -14.84 2.86 2.34
N VAL A 59 -14.71 4.18 2.18
CA VAL A 59 -14.23 4.77 0.93
C VAL A 59 -12.78 4.37 0.66
N HIS A 60 -11.90 4.38 1.66
CA HIS A 60 -10.52 3.90 1.48
C HIS A 60 -10.50 2.42 1.07
N ILE A 61 -11.28 1.56 1.73
CA ILE A 61 -11.36 0.14 1.39
C ILE A 61 -11.86 -0.05 -0.03
N GLY A 62 -13.01 0.55 -0.38
CA GLY A 62 -13.66 0.37 -1.67
C GLY A 62 -12.82 0.91 -2.82
N ALA A 63 -12.36 2.16 -2.73
CA ALA A 63 -11.54 2.76 -3.77
C ALA A 63 -10.16 2.10 -3.87
N GLY A 64 -9.58 1.69 -2.74
CA GLY A 64 -8.30 0.99 -2.73
C GLY A 64 -8.38 -0.38 -3.37
N ALA A 65 -9.37 -1.19 -3.00
CA ALA A 65 -9.62 -2.49 -3.61
C ALA A 65 -9.92 -2.37 -5.11
N TRP A 66 -10.72 -1.37 -5.51
CA TRP A 66 -11.01 -1.10 -6.91
C TRP A 66 -9.76 -0.71 -7.71
N LEU A 67 -8.91 0.17 -7.18
CA LEU A 67 -7.65 0.55 -7.84
C LEU A 67 -6.69 -0.63 -7.98
N LEU A 68 -6.58 -1.48 -6.95
CA LEU A 68 -5.78 -2.70 -7.02
C LEU A 68 -6.29 -3.64 -8.12
N TRP A 69 -7.60 -3.86 -8.17
CA TRP A 69 -8.22 -4.69 -9.20
C TRP A 69 -8.02 -4.09 -10.60
N PHE A 70 -8.13 -2.76 -10.74
CA PHE A 70 -7.88 -2.06 -12.00
C PHE A 70 -6.44 -2.28 -12.50
N CYS A 71 -5.44 -2.22 -11.62
CA CYS A 71 -4.03 -2.38 -12.00
C CYS A 71 -3.58 -3.83 -12.17
N PHE A 72 -4.08 -4.76 -11.36
CA PHE A 72 -3.52 -6.11 -11.25
C PHE A 72 -4.53 -7.23 -11.48
N GLY A 73 -5.82 -6.91 -11.65
CA GLY A 73 -6.86 -7.90 -11.89
C GLY A 73 -6.97 -8.92 -10.76
N LEU A 74 -6.99 -10.20 -11.11
CA LEU A 74 -7.17 -11.31 -10.17
C LEU A 74 -5.99 -11.45 -9.20
N GLN A 75 -4.79 -11.01 -9.60
CA GLN A 75 -3.62 -11.01 -8.70
C GLN A 75 -3.86 -10.19 -7.42
N SER A 76 -4.81 -9.25 -7.41
CA SER A 76 -5.20 -8.52 -6.19
C SER A 76 -5.65 -9.41 -5.03
N VAL A 77 -6.05 -10.67 -5.31
CA VAL A 77 -6.38 -11.68 -4.28
C VAL A 77 -5.19 -11.97 -3.36
N HIS A 78 -3.94 -11.90 -3.85
CA HIS A 78 -2.75 -12.09 -3.01
C HIS A 78 -2.69 -11.09 -1.85
N MET A 79 -3.13 -9.85 -2.08
CA MET A 79 -3.21 -8.80 -1.06
C MET A 79 -4.20 -9.20 0.04
N MET A 80 -5.37 -9.69 -0.36
CA MET A 80 -6.41 -10.14 0.56
C MET A 80 -5.96 -11.37 1.36
N VAL A 81 -5.32 -12.36 0.73
CA VAL A 81 -4.77 -13.56 1.41
C VAL A 81 -3.71 -13.18 2.43
N GLN A 82 -2.74 -12.33 2.05
CA GLN A 82 -1.69 -11.92 2.97
C GLN A 82 -2.26 -11.17 4.19
N ALA A 83 -3.19 -10.24 3.96
CA ALA A 83 -3.84 -9.46 5.02
C ALA A 83 -4.70 -10.35 5.93
N SER A 84 -5.59 -11.16 5.37
CA SER A 84 -6.49 -12.02 6.15
C SER A 84 -5.72 -12.99 7.05
N VAL A 85 -4.71 -13.70 6.53
CA VAL A 85 -3.94 -14.64 7.35
C VAL A 85 -3.14 -13.92 8.43
N ALA A 86 -2.55 -12.76 8.12
CA ALA A 86 -1.85 -11.96 9.13
C ALA A 86 -2.78 -11.49 10.26
N TYR A 87 -4.00 -11.02 9.92
CA TYR A 87 -5.00 -10.65 10.92
C TYR A 87 -5.45 -11.85 11.74
N CYS A 88 -5.71 -12.99 11.11
CA CYS A 88 -6.04 -14.23 11.80
C CYS A 88 -4.93 -14.66 12.78
N LEU A 89 -3.66 -14.52 12.41
CA LEU A 89 -2.54 -14.78 13.32
C LEU A 89 -2.57 -13.83 14.52
N MET A 90 -2.72 -12.52 14.30
CA MET A 90 -2.80 -11.52 15.39
C MET A 90 -4.04 -11.70 16.29
N TYR A 91 -5.14 -12.20 15.74
CA TYR A 91 -6.38 -12.46 16.48
C TYR A 91 -6.33 -13.77 17.28
N CYS A 92 -5.85 -14.86 16.67
CA CYS A 92 -5.84 -16.19 17.28
C CYS A 92 -4.65 -16.41 18.23
N LEU A 93 -3.53 -15.73 18.03
CA LEU A 93 -2.36 -15.78 18.90
C LEU A 93 -2.32 -14.52 19.76
N PRO A 94 -2.94 -14.53 20.95
CA PRO A 94 -2.98 -13.35 21.81
C PRO A 94 -1.57 -12.89 22.16
N VAL A 95 -1.43 -11.57 22.26
CA VAL A 95 -0.17 -10.94 22.63
C VAL A 95 0.27 -11.44 24.00
N SER A 96 1.53 -11.83 24.10
CA SER A 96 2.13 -12.34 25.32
C SER A 96 3.43 -11.59 25.62
N ASP A 97 4.05 -11.88 26.77
CA ASP A 97 5.37 -11.33 27.09
C ASP A 97 6.46 -11.84 26.13
N SER A 98 6.20 -12.95 25.45
CA SER A 98 7.06 -13.43 24.37
C SER A 98 6.74 -12.68 23.08
N CYS A 99 7.79 -12.30 22.36
CA CYS A 99 7.68 -11.70 21.03
C CYS A 99 7.23 -12.67 19.94
N LEU A 100 7.07 -13.96 20.27
CA LEU A 100 6.76 -15.04 19.32
C LEU A 100 5.51 -14.76 18.47
N PRO A 101 4.34 -14.35 19.01
CA PRO A 101 3.15 -14.08 18.18
C PRO A 101 3.36 -12.98 17.14
N ALA A 102 4.08 -11.91 17.53
CA ALA A 102 4.40 -10.81 16.63
C ALA A 102 5.38 -11.27 15.53
N TRP A 103 6.43 -12.00 15.90
CA TRP A 103 7.39 -12.55 14.93
C TRP A 103 6.77 -13.58 13.99
N LEU A 104 5.79 -14.37 14.43
CA LEU A 104 5.05 -15.28 13.54
C LEU A 104 4.27 -14.51 12.48
N SER A 105 3.61 -13.42 12.86
CA SER A 105 2.89 -12.54 11.91
C SER A 105 3.85 -11.88 10.91
N VAL A 106 5.01 -11.42 11.38
CA VAL A 106 6.09 -10.87 10.53
C VAL A 106 6.64 -11.94 9.58
N ALA A 107 6.95 -13.12 10.11
CA ALA A 107 7.47 -14.25 9.34
C ALA A 107 6.49 -14.67 8.24
N TRP A 108 5.18 -14.73 8.54
CA TRP A 108 4.14 -14.96 7.54
C TRP A 108 4.18 -13.92 6.42
N CYS A 109 4.18 -12.62 6.74
CA CYS A 109 4.17 -11.56 5.73
C CYS A 109 5.42 -11.61 4.83
N LEU A 110 6.60 -11.81 5.44
CA LEU A 110 7.87 -11.92 4.70
C LEU A 110 7.93 -13.20 3.86
N ALA A 111 7.51 -14.34 4.41
CA ALA A 111 7.50 -15.61 3.68
C ALA A 111 6.54 -15.58 2.49
N TYR A 112 5.34 -15.02 2.68
CA TYR A 112 4.36 -14.88 1.61
C TYR A 112 4.88 -13.96 0.50
N LEU A 113 5.41 -12.78 0.84
CA LEU A 113 6.02 -11.88 -0.15
C LEU A 113 7.20 -12.54 -0.87
N SER A 114 8.05 -13.26 -0.14
CA SER A 114 9.20 -13.98 -0.72
C SER A 114 8.75 -15.06 -1.70
N ALA A 115 7.71 -15.82 -1.38
CA ALA A 115 7.14 -16.82 -2.28
C ALA A 115 6.61 -16.18 -3.57
N ASN A 116 5.97 -15.01 -3.49
CA ASN A 116 5.53 -14.26 -4.67
C ASN A 116 6.71 -13.77 -5.51
N HIS A 117 7.80 -13.28 -4.89
CA HIS A 117 9.02 -12.90 -5.61
C HIS A 117 9.70 -14.10 -6.28
N VAL A 118 9.77 -15.26 -5.62
CA VAL A 118 10.31 -16.50 -6.20
C VAL A 118 9.43 -16.97 -7.35
N TYR A 119 8.11 -16.94 -7.20
CA TYR A 119 7.16 -17.25 -8.27
C TYR A 119 7.37 -16.34 -9.48
N ARG A 120 7.51 -15.03 -9.26
CA ARG A 120 7.83 -14.07 -10.33
C ARG A 120 9.17 -14.37 -10.98
N LEU A 121 10.20 -14.69 -10.20
CA LEU A 121 11.53 -15.01 -10.72
C LEU A 121 11.50 -16.25 -11.62
N TYR A 122 10.65 -17.23 -11.29
CA TYR A 122 10.50 -18.45 -12.08
C TYR A 122 9.71 -18.22 -13.39
N ASN A 123 8.65 -17.40 -13.35
CA ASN A 123 7.75 -17.20 -14.50
C ASN A 123 8.14 -16.04 -15.43
N ASP A 124 8.77 -14.99 -14.90
CA ASP A 124 9.12 -13.76 -15.64
C ASP A 124 10.54 -13.29 -15.24
N TYR A 125 11.53 -14.14 -15.50
CA TYR A 125 12.92 -13.85 -15.19
C TYR A 125 13.44 -12.68 -16.03
N GLY A 126 13.81 -11.57 -15.38
CA GLY A 126 14.31 -10.37 -16.05
C GLY A 126 13.20 -9.49 -16.66
N GLY A 127 11.93 -9.81 -16.42
CA GLY A 127 10.81 -9.00 -16.91
C GLY A 127 10.67 -7.67 -16.18
N TYR A 128 10.55 -6.60 -16.96
CA TYR A 128 10.28 -5.23 -16.47
C TYR A 128 8.78 -4.93 -16.37
N THR A 129 7.97 -5.93 -16.06
CA THR A 129 6.52 -5.82 -15.88
C THR A 129 6.20 -5.31 -14.47
N MET A 130 5.10 -4.56 -14.36
CA MET A 130 4.57 -4.12 -13.07
C MET A 130 3.58 -5.15 -12.54
N ASP A 131 3.86 -5.69 -11.37
CA ASP A 131 3.14 -6.81 -10.77
C ASP A 131 2.71 -6.51 -9.32
N ILE A 132 1.89 -7.41 -8.77
CA ILE A 132 1.30 -7.26 -7.45
C ILE A 132 2.32 -7.23 -6.29
N THR A 133 3.57 -7.67 -6.50
CA THR A 133 4.59 -7.66 -5.44
C THR A 133 4.91 -6.26 -4.93
N GLY A 134 4.74 -5.20 -5.74
CA GLY A 134 4.89 -3.81 -5.31
C GLY A 134 3.95 -3.44 -4.15
N PRO A 135 2.62 -3.50 -4.36
CA PRO A 135 1.65 -3.30 -3.28
C PRO A 135 1.81 -4.29 -2.11
N LEU A 136 2.15 -5.55 -2.37
CA LEU A 136 2.38 -6.54 -1.31
C LEU A 136 3.57 -6.16 -0.41
N MET A 137 4.64 -5.57 -0.96
CA MET A 137 5.77 -5.08 -0.17
C MET A 137 5.33 -4.02 0.85
N ILE A 138 4.52 -3.04 0.42
CA ILE A 138 4.02 -2.00 1.32
C ILE A 138 3.07 -2.61 2.37
N LEU A 139 2.22 -3.53 1.97
CA LEU A 139 1.36 -4.26 2.90
C LEU A 139 2.21 -5.03 3.94
N THR A 140 3.25 -5.74 3.51
CA THR A 140 4.17 -6.48 4.41
C THR A 140 4.76 -5.56 5.47
N GLN A 141 5.22 -4.36 5.08
CA GLN A 141 5.76 -3.38 6.02
C GLN A 141 4.68 -2.92 7.02
N LYS A 142 3.47 -2.61 6.53
CA LYS A 142 2.34 -2.17 7.36
C LYS A 142 1.92 -3.21 8.38
N LEU A 143 1.74 -4.46 7.94
CA LEU A 143 1.30 -5.55 8.82
C LEU A 143 2.38 -5.99 9.80
N SER A 144 3.64 -6.02 9.37
CA SER A 144 4.78 -6.30 10.24
C SER A 144 4.92 -5.24 11.33
N SER A 145 4.81 -3.96 10.95
CA SER A 145 4.86 -2.85 11.90
C SER A 145 3.71 -2.89 12.91
N LEU A 146 2.49 -3.24 12.46
CA LEU A 146 1.34 -3.37 13.34
C LEU A 146 1.50 -4.51 14.35
N ALA A 147 1.97 -5.68 13.91
CA ALA A 147 2.20 -6.82 14.79
C ALA A 147 3.22 -6.51 15.90
N LEU A 148 4.32 -5.82 15.54
CA LEU A 148 5.33 -5.39 16.51
C LEU A 148 4.80 -4.28 17.43
N ALA A 149 4.03 -3.33 16.89
CA ALA A 149 3.43 -2.26 17.69
C ALA A 149 2.41 -2.77 18.72
N LEU A 150 1.67 -3.84 18.40
CA LEU A 150 0.78 -4.53 19.33
C LEU A 150 1.55 -5.19 20.48
N HIS A 151 2.68 -5.81 20.16
CA HIS A 151 3.58 -6.37 21.18
C HIS A 151 4.18 -5.26 22.07
N ASP A 152 4.60 -4.14 21.48
CA ASP A 152 5.11 -3.01 22.23
C ASP A 152 4.05 -2.37 23.14
N GLY A 153 2.79 -2.28 22.70
CA GLY A 153 1.66 -1.84 23.53
C GLY A 153 1.41 -2.77 24.72
N HIS A 154 1.51 -4.09 24.53
CA HIS A 154 1.41 -5.06 25.63
C HIS A 154 2.55 -4.91 26.65
N LEU A 155 3.79 -4.71 26.19
CA LEU A 155 4.92 -4.44 27.08
C LEU A 155 4.75 -3.11 27.83
N ALA A 156 4.18 -2.09 27.19
CA ALA A 156 3.92 -0.79 27.79
C ALA A 156 2.92 -0.90 28.94
N LYS A 157 1.81 -1.62 28.74
CA LYS A 157 0.81 -1.89 29.78
C LYS A 157 1.39 -2.59 31.02
N ARG A 158 2.48 -3.34 30.85
CA ARG A 158 3.19 -4.03 31.95
C ARG A 158 4.37 -3.24 32.53
N GLY A 159 4.57 -1.99 32.12
CA GLY A 159 5.70 -1.16 32.56
C GLY A 159 7.06 -1.71 32.12
N ARG A 160 7.09 -2.55 31.07
CA ARG A 160 8.27 -3.27 30.58
C ARG A 160 8.76 -2.76 29.24
N LEU A 161 8.02 -1.87 28.57
CA LEU A 161 8.49 -1.26 27.34
C LEU A 161 9.73 -0.42 27.64
N ARG A 162 10.81 -0.71 26.93
CA ARG A 162 12.08 0.01 26.98
C ARG A 162 12.47 0.38 25.56
N GLY A 163 13.14 1.52 25.41
CA GLY A 163 13.68 1.97 24.13
C GLY A 163 13.35 3.42 23.80
N SER A 164 13.55 3.75 22.53
CA SER A 164 13.40 5.09 21.94
C SER A 164 11.97 5.64 22.05
N GLU A 165 11.85 6.97 22.17
CA GLU A 165 10.60 7.75 22.09
C GLU A 165 9.74 7.35 20.88
N SER A 166 10.36 7.02 19.74
CA SER A 166 9.63 6.57 18.54
C SER A 166 8.83 5.28 18.77
N ARG A 167 9.37 4.34 19.56
CA ARG A 167 8.67 3.09 19.91
C ARG A 167 7.45 3.38 20.78
N TRP A 168 7.56 4.38 21.67
CA TRP A 168 6.45 4.82 22.51
C TRP A 168 5.35 5.51 21.72
N CYS A 169 5.71 6.33 20.73
CA CYS A 169 4.78 7.07 19.87
C CYS A 169 3.92 6.13 19.01
N HIS A 170 4.53 5.09 18.45
CA HIS A 170 3.85 4.19 17.50
C HIS A 170 3.27 2.92 18.12
N ARG A 171 3.20 2.85 19.45
CA ARG A 171 2.62 1.68 20.14
C ARG A 171 1.14 1.54 19.81
N VAL A 172 0.66 0.30 19.81
CA VAL A 172 -0.76 -0.01 19.62
C VAL A 172 -1.23 -0.82 20.80
N ASP A 173 -2.13 -0.25 21.59
CA ASP A 173 -2.52 -0.83 22.88
C ASP A 173 -3.51 -2.00 22.74
N GLU A 174 -4.29 -2.03 21.66
CA GLU A 174 -5.35 -3.01 21.42
C GLU A 174 -5.41 -3.44 19.96
N LEU A 175 -5.86 -4.67 19.72
CA LEU A 175 -6.02 -5.18 18.36
C LEU A 175 -7.03 -4.32 17.59
N PRO A 176 -6.69 -3.85 16.36
CA PRO A 176 -7.60 -3.10 15.52
C PRO A 176 -8.90 -3.85 15.26
N SER A 177 -10.01 -3.12 15.14
CA SER A 177 -11.24 -3.70 14.59
C SER A 177 -11.01 -4.17 13.15
N VAL A 178 -11.80 -5.14 12.66
CA VAL A 178 -11.70 -5.62 11.28
C VAL A 178 -11.82 -4.46 10.27
N LEU A 179 -12.70 -3.50 10.55
CA LEU A 179 -12.90 -2.33 9.70
C LEU A 179 -11.65 -1.43 9.67
N ASP A 180 -11.07 -1.13 10.83
CA ASP A 180 -9.84 -0.32 10.91
C ASP A 180 -8.66 -1.03 10.28
N TYR A 181 -8.55 -2.34 10.48
CA TYR A 181 -7.52 -3.17 9.88
C TYR A 181 -7.60 -3.20 8.33
N LEU A 182 -8.80 -3.37 7.79
CA LEU A 182 -9.01 -3.35 6.34
C LEU A 182 -8.80 -1.95 5.77
N ALA A 183 -9.28 -0.90 6.44
CA ALA A 183 -9.05 0.48 6.03
C ALA A 183 -7.56 0.84 6.07
N TYR A 184 -6.82 0.33 7.05
CA TYR A 184 -5.38 0.47 7.11
C TYR A 184 -4.72 -0.29 5.97
N SER A 185 -5.09 -1.55 5.72
CA SER A 185 -4.53 -2.38 4.65
C SER A 185 -4.71 -1.73 3.27
N TYR A 186 -5.93 -1.26 2.97
CA TYR A 186 -6.31 -0.60 1.72
C TYR A 186 -6.19 0.93 1.75
N TYR A 187 -5.37 1.48 2.65
CA TYR A 187 -5.21 2.92 2.77
C TYR A 187 -4.66 3.55 1.48
N LEU A 188 -5.56 4.22 0.74
CA LEU A 188 -5.32 4.79 -0.59
C LEU A 188 -3.94 5.44 -0.78
N PRO A 189 -3.52 6.45 0.03
CA PRO A 189 -2.32 7.23 -0.27
C PRO A 189 -1.02 6.41 -0.29
N THR A 190 -1.00 5.28 0.40
CA THR A 190 0.20 4.42 0.50
C THR A 190 0.00 3.07 -0.17
N LEU A 191 -1.08 2.88 -0.91
CA LEU A 191 -1.48 1.57 -1.43
C LEU A 191 -0.57 1.03 -2.54
N MET A 192 -0.24 1.87 -3.52
CA MET A 192 0.53 1.49 -4.71
C MET A 192 2.03 1.70 -4.51
N ALA A 193 2.42 2.95 -4.23
CA ALA A 193 3.77 3.35 -3.91
C ALA A 193 3.69 4.62 -3.07
N GLY A 194 3.87 4.49 -1.76
CA GLY A 194 3.88 5.62 -0.84
C GLY A 194 4.77 5.30 0.36
N PRO A 195 5.12 6.32 1.15
CA PRO A 195 5.88 6.09 2.37
C PRO A 195 5.09 5.18 3.31
N HIS A 196 5.80 4.34 4.04
CA HIS A 196 5.20 3.56 5.12
C HIS A 196 4.61 4.51 6.17
N VAL A 197 3.41 4.19 6.65
CA VAL A 197 2.66 4.95 7.65
C VAL A 197 2.32 3.99 8.78
N PHE A 198 2.65 4.36 10.02
CA PHE A 198 2.32 3.55 11.19
C PHE A 198 0.81 3.54 11.46
N TYR A 199 0.33 2.46 12.08
CA TYR A 199 -1.09 2.33 12.41
C TYR A 199 -1.58 3.41 13.40
N SER A 200 -0.74 3.83 14.35
CA SER A 200 -1.06 4.91 15.29
C SER A 200 -1.40 6.21 14.57
N ASP A 201 -0.60 6.59 13.58
CA ASP A 201 -0.75 7.81 12.80
C ASP A 201 -1.96 7.70 11.87
N PHE A 202 -2.17 6.51 11.30
CA PHE A 202 -3.37 6.21 10.54
C PHE A 202 -4.63 6.43 11.38
N ILE A 203 -4.76 5.82 12.56
CA ILE A 203 -5.95 6.01 13.41
C ILE A 203 -6.10 7.43 13.91
N ALA A 204 -4.98 8.09 14.24
CA ALA A 204 -5.00 9.50 14.60
C ALA A 204 -5.62 10.34 13.48
N HIS A 205 -5.34 10.05 12.21
CA HIS A 205 -5.94 10.76 11.07
C HIS A 205 -7.47 10.63 11.00
N PHE A 206 -8.06 9.49 11.38
CA PHE A 206 -9.52 9.31 11.38
C PHE A 206 -10.20 9.85 12.66
N THR A 207 -9.44 9.96 13.75
CA THR A 207 -9.96 10.33 15.07
C THR A 207 -9.79 11.82 15.34
N ALA A 208 -8.64 12.39 15.00
CA ALA A 208 -8.36 13.81 15.13
C ALA A 208 -9.06 14.56 13.98
N HIS A 209 -10.21 15.17 14.27
CA HIS A 209 -10.85 16.15 13.39
C HIS A 209 -10.14 17.52 13.42
N THR A 210 -8.91 17.56 13.95
CA THR A 210 -8.20 18.80 14.24
C THR A 210 -7.35 19.22 13.05
N ASP A 211 -8.01 19.89 12.13
CA ASP A 211 -7.44 20.57 10.97
C ASP A 211 -6.59 21.78 11.42
N SER A 212 -5.38 21.56 11.96
CA SER A 212 -4.46 22.68 12.19
C SER A 212 -4.01 23.27 10.85
N ASN A 213 -3.87 24.59 10.77
CA ASN A 213 -3.45 25.25 9.52
C ASN A 213 -2.02 24.87 9.10
N GLU A 214 -1.17 24.51 10.06
CA GLU A 214 0.20 24.07 9.81
C GLU A 214 0.24 22.68 9.15
N ASP A 215 -0.60 21.75 9.61
CA ASP A 215 -0.74 20.41 9.00
C ASP A 215 -1.22 20.51 7.55
N LYS A 216 -2.18 21.40 7.28
CA LYS A 216 -2.65 21.68 5.91
C LYS A 216 -1.53 22.21 5.02
N GLN A 217 -0.70 23.11 5.54
CA GLN A 217 0.38 23.73 4.77
C GLN A 217 1.54 22.77 4.49
N TYR A 218 1.96 21.97 5.50
CA TYR A 218 2.96 20.92 5.32
C TYR A 218 2.50 19.88 4.32
N LEU A 219 1.25 19.44 4.43
CA LEU A 219 0.68 18.41 3.58
C LEU A 219 0.46 18.91 2.14
N ASN A 220 0.06 20.17 1.94
CA ASN A 220 -0.03 20.76 0.59
C ASN A 220 1.33 20.79 -0.11
N ARG A 221 2.41 21.09 0.64
CA ARG A 221 3.78 21.00 0.12
C ARG A 221 4.17 19.55 -0.21
N ALA A 222 3.77 18.59 0.62
CA ALA A 222 4.01 17.18 0.36
C ALA A 222 3.24 16.68 -0.88
N VAL A 223 1.98 17.08 -1.06
CA VAL A 223 1.19 16.76 -2.27
C VAL A 223 1.80 17.42 -3.50
N LEU A 224 2.22 18.69 -3.41
CA LEU A 224 2.87 19.37 -4.53
C LEU A 224 4.18 18.67 -4.92
N ARG A 225 4.98 18.24 -3.93
CA ARG A 225 6.18 17.43 -4.17
C ARG A 225 5.83 16.08 -4.77
N ALA A 226 4.78 15.41 -4.29
CA ALA A 226 4.33 14.13 -4.84
C ALA A 226 3.88 14.27 -6.29
N LEU A 227 3.10 15.30 -6.62
CA LEU A 227 2.69 15.65 -7.99
C LEU A 227 3.89 16.02 -8.87
N ALA A 228 4.86 16.76 -8.34
CA ALA A 228 6.09 17.08 -9.06
C ALA A 228 6.94 15.84 -9.33
N CYS A 229 7.09 14.94 -8.35
CA CYS A 229 7.84 13.69 -8.51
C CYS A 229 7.13 12.70 -9.42
N THR A 230 5.80 12.56 -9.31
CA THR A 230 5.02 11.72 -10.26
C THR A 230 5.02 12.33 -11.65
N GLY A 231 4.87 13.65 -11.79
CA GLY A 231 4.98 14.34 -13.07
C GLY A 231 6.36 14.18 -13.70
N LEU A 232 7.43 14.32 -12.92
CA LEU A 232 8.81 14.10 -13.36
C LEU A 232 9.04 12.63 -13.74
N TYR A 233 8.58 11.69 -12.91
CA TYR A 233 8.67 10.25 -13.21
C TYR A 233 7.92 9.91 -14.49
N SER A 234 6.68 10.37 -14.65
CA SER A 234 5.90 10.21 -15.87
C SER A 234 6.60 10.84 -17.07
N PHE A 235 7.17 12.04 -16.93
CA PHE A 235 7.94 12.69 -18.00
C PHE A 235 9.21 11.90 -18.38
N LEU A 236 9.96 11.40 -17.39
CA LEU A 236 11.15 10.57 -17.64
C LEU A 236 10.77 9.25 -18.28
N VAL A 237 9.73 8.58 -17.80
CA VAL A 237 9.26 7.30 -18.34
C VAL A 237 8.70 7.45 -19.76
N LEU A 238 7.95 8.52 -20.03
CA LEU A 238 7.39 8.79 -21.36
C LEU A 238 8.44 9.36 -22.34
N GLY A 239 9.42 10.13 -21.85
CA GLY A 239 10.44 10.79 -22.66
C GLY A 239 11.69 9.94 -22.92
N LEU A 240 12.16 9.19 -21.92
CA LEU A 240 13.32 8.29 -22.04
C LEU A 240 12.92 6.85 -22.31
N GLY A 241 11.69 6.45 -21.99
CA GLY A 241 11.18 5.09 -22.28
C GLY A 241 11.38 4.66 -23.74
N PRO A 242 11.05 5.50 -24.74
CA PRO A 242 11.27 5.19 -26.15
C PRO A 242 12.75 5.17 -26.58
N MET A 243 13.64 5.79 -25.78
CA MET A 243 15.08 5.94 -26.09
C MET A 243 15.94 4.84 -25.48
N LEU A 244 15.42 4.09 -24.51
CA LEU A 244 16.10 2.97 -23.91
C LEU A 244 15.87 1.71 -24.76
N PRO A 245 16.93 1.05 -25.26
CA PRO A 245 16.79 -0.19 -26.02
C PRO A 245 16.17 -1.25 -25.11
N TYR A 246 14.92 -1.60 -25.39
CA TYR A 246 14.24 -2.76 -24.81
C TYR A 246 15.08 -4.00 -25.14
N TYR A 247 15.67 -4.63 -24.14
CA TYR A 247 16.14 -6.03 -24.21
C TYR A 247 15.02 -6.94 -23.72
#